data_AF-A0A024Q6A1-F1
#
_entry.id   AF-A0A024Q6A1-F1
#
_cell.length_a   1.000
_cell.length_b   1.000
_cell.length_c   1.000
_cell.angle_alpha   90.00
_cell.angle_beta   90.00
_cell.angle_gamma   90.00
#
_symmetry.space_group_name_H-M   'P 1'
#
loop_
_entity.id
_entity.type
_entity.pdbx_description
1 polymer ?
#
loop_
_entity_poly.entity_id
_entity_poly.type
_entity_poly.pdbx_seq_one_letter_code
_entity_poly.pdbx_strand_id
1 'polypeptide(L)'
;MKLGSYRDTWAEVSLDALHHNVIAFRRHIGNQTKLMAVVKADGYGHGALEVANEAMAAGADYLAVALLDEAIQLREAGIDFPILVLGYTRADGVRTAI
;
A
#
# COMPACT_ATOMS: atom_id res chain seq x y z
N MET A 1 6.50 -11.86 -0.59
CA MET A 1 6.53 -12.21 -2.03
C MET A 1 7.40 -13.46 -2.26
N LYS A 2 7.20 -14.21 -3.36
CA LYS A 2 8.07 -15.37 -3.68
C LYS A 2 9.35 -14.88 -4.36
N LEU A 3 10.47 -14.90 -3.64
CA LEU A 3 11.76 -14.32 -4.05
C LEU A 3 12.57 -15.18 -5.07
N GLY A 4 11.93 -16.16 -5.73
CA GLY A 4 12.64 -17.04 -6.64
C GLY A 4 11.75 -17.95 -7.47
N SER A 5 12.17 -18.14 -8.72
CA SER A 5 11.57 -19.01 -9.73
C SER A 5 12.69 -19.65 -10.55
N TYR A 6 12.55 -20.93 -10.89
CA TYR A 6 13.47 -21.62 -11.82
C TYR A 6 13.18 -21.30 -13.29
N ARG A 7 12.12 -20.53 -13.57
CA ARG A 7 11.72 -20.08 -14.91
C ARG A 7 12.12 -18.62 -15.10
N ASP A 8 12.71 -18.31 -16.25
CA ASP A 8 13.10 -16.96 -16.69
C ASP A 8 11.88 -16.12 -17.07
N THR A 9 11.01 -15.86 -16.09
CA THR A 9 9.85 -14.99 -16.25
C THR A 9 9.63 -14.28 -14.93
N TRP A 10 9.76 -12.96 -14.95
CA TRP A 10 9.60 -12.12 -13.78
C TRP A 10 8.86 -10.82 -14.14
N ALA A 11 8.34 -10.15 -13.12
CA ALA A 11 7.90 -8.77 -13.22
C ALA A 11 8.95 -7.90 -12.52
N GLU A 12 9.52 -6.94 -13.25
CA GLU A 12 10.41 -5.94 -12.67
C GLU A 12 9.57 -4.76 -12.19
N VAL A 13 9.68 -4.45 -10.89
CA VAL A 13 8.96 -3.37 -10.22
C VAL A 13 9.97 -2.34 -9.75
N SER A 14 9.89 -1.12 -10.29
CA SER A 14 10.79 -0.02 -9.91
C SER A 14 10.19 0.80 -8.75
N LEU A 15 10.81 0.68 -7.56
CA LEU A 15 10.45 1.50 -6.40
C LEU A 15 10.86 2.97 -6.59
N ASP A 16 11.96 3.25 -7.29
CA ASP A 16 12.35 4.63 -7.63
C ASP A 16 11.28 5.34 -8.47
N ALA A 17 10.67 4.63 -9.43
CA ALA A 17 9.58 5.16 -10.23
C ALA A 17 8.33 5.44 -9.39
N LEU A 18 8.00 4.53 -8.46
CA LEU A 18 6.90 4.74 -7.50
C LEU A 18 7.15 5.97 -6.62
N HIS A 19 8.35 6.09 -6.04
CA HIS A 19 8.76 7.21 -5.21
C HIS A 19 8.65 8.55 -5.97
N HIS A 20 9.18 8.59 -7.20
CA HIS A 20 9.05 9.75 -8.07
C HIS A 20 7.59 10.14 -8.31
N ASN A 21 6.73 9.16 -8.60
CA ASN A 21 5.30 9.40 -8.87
C ASN A 21 4.57 9.96 -7.65
N VAL A 22 4.83 9.42 -6.46
CA VAL A 22 4.22 9.91 -5.22
C VAL A 22 4.66 11.36 -4.93
N ILE A 23 5.95 11.67 -5.12
CA ILE A 23 6.45 13.05 -5.01
C ILE A 23 5.78 13.98 -6.04
N ALA A 24 5.58 13.50 -7.28
CA ALA A 24 4.92 14.29 -8.32
C ALA A 24 3.47 14.62 -7.94
N PHE A 25 2.71 13.64 -7.44
CA PHE A 25 1.36 13.87 -6.92
C PHE A 25 1.38 14.85 -5.74
N ARG A 26 2.28 14.65 -4.76
CA ARG A 26 2.44 15.55 -3.62
C ARG A 26 2.68 17.00 -4.07
N ARG A 27 3.59 17.23 -5.01
CA ARG A 27 3.87 18.56 -5.56
C ARG A 27 2.66 19.18 -6.25
N HIS A 28 1.86 18.36 -6.95
CA HIS A 28 0.70 18.82 -7.67
C HIS A 28 -0.47 19.23 -6.76
N ILE A 29 -0.75 18.45 -5.72
CA ILE A 29 -1.89 18.69 -4.81
C ILE A 29 -1.57 19.64 -3.65
N GLY A 30 -0.27 19.88 -3.39
CA GLY A 30 0.22 20.71 -2.29
C GLY A 30 0.19 20.02 -0.91
N ASN A 31 0.65 20.74 0.12
CA ASN A 31 0.80 20.20 1.48
C ASN A 31 -0.47 20.28 2.33
N GLN A 32 -1.49 21.01 1.89
CA GLN A 32 -2.76 21.12 2.61
C GLN A 32 -3.73 19.95 2.31
N THR A 33 -3.49 19.25 1.20
CA THR A 33 -4.30 18.10 0.77
C THR A 33 -3.61 16.82 1.17
N LYS A 34 -4.30 15.89 1.85
CA LYS A 34 -3.71 14.59 2.17
C LYS A 34 -3.61 13.69 0.95
N LEU A 35 -2.52 12.93 0.85
CA LEU A 35 -2.31 11.93 -0.20
C LEU A 35 -2.50 10.53 0.38
N MET A 36 -3.35 9.73 -0.25
CA MET A 36 -3.60 8.34 0.14
C MET A 36 -3.06 7.41 -0.93
N ALA A 37 -2.14 6.52 -0.57
CA ALA A 37 -1.66 5.46 -1.45
C ALA A 37 -2.57 4.23 -1.33
N VAL A 38 -3.28 3.90 -2.41
CA VAL A 38 -4.14 2.72 -2.45
C VAL A 38 -3.30 1.52 -2.87
N VAL A 39 -3.10 0.56 -1.97
CA VAL A 39 -2.22 -0.61 -2.14
C VAL A 39 -2.99 -1.94 -2.13
N LYS A 40 -4.29 -1.90 -2.45
CA LYS A 40 -5.14 -3.08 -2.63
C LYS A 40 -4.61 -4.02 -3.73
N ALA A 41 -5.11 -5.25 -3.73
CA ALA A 41 -4.74 -6.31 -4.67
C ALA A 41 -3.22 -6.51 -4.74
N ASP A 42 -2.58 -6.66 -3.58
CA ASP A 42 -1.13 -6.80 -3.43
C ASP A 42 -0.34 -5.65 -4.09
N GLY A 43 -0.71 -4.40 -3.80
CA GLY A 43 -0.09 -3.24 -4.44
C GLY A 43 -0.32 -3.21 -5.96
N TYR A 44 -1.54 -3.54 -6.40
CA TYR A 44 -1.88 -3.72 -7.82
C TYR A 44 -0.97 -4.77 -8.52
N GLY A 45 -0.58 -5.82 -7.79
CA GLY A 45 0.32 -6.88 -8.26
C GLY A 45 1.81 -6.57 -8.17
N HIS A 46 2.19 -5.42 -7.61
CA HIS A 46 3.58 -4.99 -7.49
C HIS A 46 4.22 -5.37 -6.13
N GLY A 47 3.43 -5.89 -5.19
CA GLY A 47 3.84 -6.20 -3.81
C GLY A 47 3.34 -5.13 -2.83
N ALA A 48 2.34 -5.45 -2.02
CA ALA A 48 1.70 -4.47 -1.14
C ALA A 48 2.65 -3.87 -0.10
N LEU A 49 3.55 -4.68 0.47
CA LEU A 49 4.45 -4.23 1.53
C LEU A 49 5.52 -3.28 0.99
N GLU A 50 6.18 -3.66 -0.10
CA GLU A 50 7.21 -2.87 -0.76
C GLU A 50 6.63 -1.53 -1.27
N VAL A 51 5.46 -1.59 -1.92
CA VAL A 51 4.76 -0.39 -2.41
C VAL A 51 4.31 0.51 -1.25
N ALA A 52 3.75 -0.05 -0.17
CA ALA A 52 3.32 0.73 0.98
C ALA A 52 4.48 1.46 1.64
N ASN A 53 5.59 0.77 1.89
CA ASN A 53 6.79 1.36 2.48
C ASN A 53 7.35 2.51 1.65
N GLU A 54 7.46 2.31 0.34
CA GLU A 54 7.98 3.33 -0.56
C GLU A 54 7.03 4.53 -0.65
N ALA A 55 5.72 4.30 -0.73
CA ALA A 55 4.73 5.38 -0.76
C ALA A 55 4.74 6.21 0.54
N MET A 56 4.91 5.56 1.71
CA MET A 56 5.07 6.25 2.99
C MET A 56 6.36 7.09 3.01
N ALA A 57 7.48 6.52 2.57
CA ALA A 57 8.77 7.23 2.49
C ALA A 57 8.69 8.45 1.56
N ALA A 58 7.95 8.34 0.45
CA ALA A 58 7.74 9.40 -0.53
C ALA A 58 6.76 10.50 -0.09
N GLY A 59 6.08 10.34 1.05
CA GLY A 59 5.19 11.36 1.63
C GLY A 59 3.69 11.16 1.40
N ALA A 60 3.23 9.91 1.23
CA ALA A 60 1.83 9.58 1.46
C ALA A 60 1.46 9.79 2.94
N ASP A 61 0.21 10.19 3.22
CA ASP A 61 -0.32 10.38 4.57
C ASP A 61 -1.16 9.20 5.08
N TYR A 62 -1.69 8.42 4.15
CA TYR A 62 -2.61 7.30 4.41
C TYR A 62 -2.28 6.17 3.45
N LEU A 63 -2.59 4.96 3.89
CA LEU A 63 -2.73 3.79 3.03
C LEU A 63 -4.21 3.43 2.90
N ALA A 64 -4.56 2.77 1.80
CA ALA A 64 -5.86 2.17 1.64
C ALA A 64 -5.81 0.82 0.95
N VAL A 65 -6.70 -0.08 1.35
CA VAL A 65 -6.82 -1.45 0.86
C VAL A 65 -8.28 -1.77 0.51
N ALA A 66 -8.53 -2.88 -0.16
CA ALA A 66 -9.89 -3.32 -0.48
C ALA A 66 -10.51 -4.14 0.66
N LEU A 67 -9.72 -5.00 1.31
CA LEU A 67 -10.20 -5.99 2.27
C LEU A 67 -9.53 -5.84 3.64
N LEU A 68 -10.21 -6.31 4.69
CA LEU A 68 -9.65 -6.36 6.04
C LEU A 68 -8.37 -7.21 6.10
N ASP A 69 -8.32 -8.34 5.37
CA ASP A 69 -7.16 -9.22 5.35
C ASP A 69 -5.90 -8.52 4.82
N GLU A 70 -6.03 -7.63 3.83
CA GLU A 70 -4.92 -6.83 3.31
C GLU A 70 -4.44 -5.82 4.37
N ALA A 71 -5.35 -5.22 5.15
CA ALA A 71 -4.97 -4.33 6.24
C ALA A 71 -4.23 -5.09 7.36
N ILE A 72 -4.71 -6.28 7.71
CA ILE A 72 -4.06 -7.17 8.70
C ILE A 72 -2.65 -7.54 8.22
N GLN A 73 -2.48 -7.92 6.96
CA GLN A 73 -1.18 -8.24 6.38
C GLN A 73 -0.18 -7.08 6.53
N LEU A 74 -0.60 -5.84 6.27
CA LEU A 74 0.26 -4.67 6.46
C LEU A 74 0.59 -4.43 7.94
N ARG A 75 -0.37 -4.63 8.86
CA ARG A 75 -0.15 -4.52 10.31
C ARG A 75 0.82 -5.57 10.84
N GLU A 76 0.68 -6.82 10.42
CA GLU A 76 1.60 -7.90 10.79
C GLU A 76 3.02 -7.66 10.27
N ALA A 77 3.16 -6.94 9.16
CA ALA A 77 4.45 -6.49 8.64
C ALA A 77 5.02 -5.25 9.38
N GLY A 78 4.35 -4.76 10.43
CA GLY A 78 4.82 -3.66 11.27
C GLY A 78 4.49 -2.26 10.75
N ILE A 79 3.56 -2.13 9.80
CA ILE A 79 3.10 -0.82 9.34
C ILE A 79 2.12 -0.25 10.35
N ASP A 80 2.46 0.89 10.97
CA ASP A 80 1.61 1.62 11.92
C ASP A 80 0.87 2.82 11.29
N PHE A 81 1.04 3.05 9.98
CA PHE A 81 0.36 4.13 9.26
C PHE A 81 -1.17 4.00 9.33
N PRO A 82 -1.93 5.10 9.22
CA PRO A 82 -3.38 5.02 9.06
C PRO A 82 -3.75 4.23 7.79
N ILE A 83 -4.56 3.17 7.95
CA ILE A 83 -5.05 2.32 6.86
C ILE A 83 -6.57 2.46 6.77
N LEU A 84 -7.09 2.76 5.59
CA LEU A 84 -8.52 2.72 5.28
C LEU A 84 -8.86 1.46 4.50
N VAL A 85 -9.79 0.64 5.01
CA VAL A 85 -10.44 -0.41 4.22
C VAL A 85 -11.56 0.24 3.41
N LEU A 86 -11.40 0.31 2.09
CA LEU A 86 -12.36 0.95 1.17
C LEU A 86 -13.60 0.09 0.93
N GLY A 87 -13.44 -1.24 1.03
CA GLY A 87 -14.51 -2.20 0.83
C GLY A 87 -15.36 -2.42 2.08
N TYR A 88 -16.29 -3.36 1.97
CA TYR A 88 -17.14 -3.74 3.09
C TYR A 88 -16.37 -4.59 4.10
N THR A 89 -16.38 -4.15 5.37
CA THR A 89 -15.98 -4.98 6.52
C THR A 89 -17.23 -5.56 7.15
N ARG A 90 -17.31 -6.89 7.20
CA ARG A 90 -18.41 -7.60 7.87
C ARG A 90 -18.45 -7.25 9.37
N ALA A 91 -19.63 -7.28 9.97
CA ALA A 91 -19.82 -6.93 11.38
C ALA A 91 -18.94 -7.78 12.35
N ASP A 92 -18.69 -9.04 12.02
CA ASP A 92 -17.81 -9.94 12.78
C ASP A 92 -16.32 -9.54 12.71
N GLY A 93 -15.91 -8.81 11.67
CA GLY A 93 -14.55 -8.29 11.49
C GLY A 93 -14.27 -6.95 12.17
N VAL A 94 -15.29 -6.25 12.68
CA VAL A 94 -15.12 -4.88 13.23
C VAL A 94 -14.17 -4.87 14.43
N ARG A 95 -14.26 -5.85 15.34
CA ARG A 95 -13.37 -5.92 16.51
C ARG A 95 -11.90 -6.12 16.14
N THR A 96 -11.64 -6.75 14.99
CA THR A 96 -10.26 -6.93 14.49
C THR A 96 -9.74 -5.68 13.78
N ALA A 97 -10.64 -4.84 13.26
CA ALA A 97 -10.29 -3.66 12.47
C ALA A 97 -9.99 -2.41 13.32
N ILE A 98 -10.30 -2.42 14.62
CA ILE A 98 -10.13 -1.31 15.56
C ILE A 98 -9.10 -1.65 16.64
#